data_AF-A0A971Q442-F1
#
_entry.id   AF-A0A971Q442-F1
#
_cell.length_a   1.000
_cell.length_b   1.000
_cell.length_c   1.000
_cell.angle_alpha   90.00
_cell.angle_beta   90.00
_cell.angle_gamma   90.00
#
_symmetry.space_group_name_H-M   'P 1'
#
loop_
_entity.id
_entity.type
_entity.pdbx_description
1 polymer ?
#
loop_
_entity_poly.entity_id
_entity_poly.type
_entity_poly.pdbx_seq_one_letter_code
_entity_poly.pdbx_strand_id
1 'polypeptide(L)'
;MRLEEAGVIWTTPKISRPLDQVAVQFVCEGLNGQPVEFELLDGEHQPYFRTTVDSQPGRADISVQPAGMLGVHYVVARTVLPNGHPYERYGCFRVEARTTIESDDPRVDETLRFLEEGLKLAVDVVQVDGKPITYIKCGDNTWDNLACPAFAIPALRYFITDMKTVFEAIYDHQWPSGCLPDHVYGDSHTGWEGQSKIRSMMADLESGMISTLYKGWVAHGDDAWVRSLLPKMEAGMEYVTTDPQMFDKQHGLVKRPHTMDEWDYQLGDTSCFINENSRFVVSQGDASSMFEACGLLALLFEATGNPQRAIFWRSRQEHYRRTGNRVFWDGTKYRHHIHLDEVDHGTFNEDDQLVMSNSWAITRGFADHQQAVAIIREYLRRWKQTGHRYPWWSVQPGYPTETTFGPGVYANGGLFPWVGGELCRAAFEHGMEDTAITLLMDFHGAVKRDHGAVFTWYDSEGNAGITSTSQTNYDGWGMQPWTQAVIEGLAGVRSDGKLFDRVVCCPRWPAAGVGNAFVTAHFPASDAYFAYRYAASQDQIELTFAGTGNAVQFRLLLPKGWQTSKARLDDQILEFQEETIEESRYMLVDAPIQGVRRLTITGRTSG
;
A
#
# COMPACT_ATOMS: atom_id res chain seq x y z
N MET A 1 -11.28 -52.60 -13.10
CA MET A 1 -11.31 -52.07 -11.73
C MET A 1 -12.34 -50.96 -11.72
N ARG A 2 -13.35 -51.06 -10.86
CA ARG A 2 -14.35 -50.01 -10.62
C ARG A 2 -13.75 -48.92 -9.74
N LEU A 3 -14.38 -47.75 -9.72
CA LEU A 3 -13.90 -46.59 -8.95
C LEU A 3 -13.77 -46.90 -7.44
N GLU A 4 -14.71 -47.66 -6.89
CA GLU A 4 -14.75 -48.07 -5.48
C GLU A 4 -13.65 -49.08 -5.13
N GLU A 5 -13.41 -50.05 -6.02
CA GLU A 5 -12.30 -51.02 -5.93
C GLU A 5 -10.94 -50.32 -6.08
N ALA A 6 -10.88 -49.32 -6.96
CA ALA A 6 -9.69 -48.52 -7.19
C ALA A 6 -9.47 -47.48 -6.09
N GLY A 7 -10.45 -47.12 -5.29
CA GLY A 7 -10.34 -46.01 -4.34
C GLY A 7 -10.22 -44.63 -5.01
N VAL A 8 -10.93 -43.65 -4.47
CA VAL A 8 -10.99 -42.27 -5.01
C VAL A 8 -10.92 -41.26 -3.87
N ILE A 9 -10.26 -40.12 -4.11
CA ILE A 9 -10.29 -38.97 -3.21
C ILE A 9 -11.17 -37.88 -3.79
N TRP A 10 -12.26 -37.57 -3.09
CA TRP A 10 -13.12 -36.42 -3.36
C TRP A 10 -12.71 -35.23 -2.51
N THR A 11 -12.84 -34.04 -3.08
CA THR A 11 -12.48 -32.76 -2.46
C THR A 11 -13.60 -31.76 -2.74
N THR A 12 -14.07 -31.08 -1.71
CA THR A 12 -15.16 -30.09 -1.81
C THR A 12 -14.87 -28.89 -0.90
N PRO A 13 -14.84 -27.66 -1.43
CA PRO A 13 -14.96 -27.30 -2.85
C PRO A 13 -13.74 -27.72 -3.68
N LYS A 14 -13.87 -27.66 -5.02
CA LYS A 14 -12.75 -27.94 -5.95
C LYS A 14 -11.79 -26.76 -6.12
N ILE A 15 -12.26 -25.56 -5.83
CA ILE A 15 -11.48 -24.33 -5.77
C ILE A 15 -11.77 -23.71 -4.40
N SER A 16 -10.75 -23.36 -3.64
CA SER A 16 -10.84 -22.78 -2.30
C SER A 16 -9.89 -21.60 -2.15
N ARG A 17 -10.15 -20.69 -1.22
CA ARG A 17 -9.18 -19.68 -0.80
C ARG A 17 -8.30 -20.23 0.32
N PRO A 18 -7.12 -19.64 0.59
CA PRO A 18 -6.40 -19.90 1.82
C PRO A 18 -7.34 -19.83 3.03
N LEU A 19 -7.18 -20.76 3.98
CA LEU A 19 -7.98 -20.85 5.20
C LEU A 19 -9.49 -21.16 5.05
N ASP A 20 -10.00 -21.38 3.84
CA ASP A 20 -11.34 -21.98 3.66
C ASP A 20 -11.34 -23.45 4.10
N GLN A 21 -12.50 -23.98 4.47
CA GLN A 21 -12.62 -25.40 4.81
C GLN A 21 -12.77 -26.24 3.54
N VAL A 22 -11.91 -27.24 3.38
CA VAL A 22 -11.96 -28.23 2.31
C VAL A 22 -12.24 -29.60 2.92
N ALA A 23 -13.40 -30.17 2.58
CA ALA A 23 -13.72 -31.54 2.93
C ALA A 23 -12.99 -32.49 1.97
N VAL A 24 -12.26 -33.45 2.52
CA VAL A 24 -11.55 -34.50 1.79
C VAL A 24 -12.12 -35.84 2.19
N GLN A 25 -12.54 -36.63 1.21
CA GLN A 25 -13.13 -37.96 1.42
C GLN A 25 -12.39 -38.98 0.59
N PHE A 26 -11.71 -39.92 1.24
CA PHE A 26 -11.15 -41.09 0.59
C PHE A 26 -12.17 -42.22 0.64
N VAL A 27 -12.74 -42.60 -0.50
CA VAL A 27 -13.69 -43.71 -0.63
C VAL A 27 -12.97 -44.90 -1.23
N CYS A 28 -12.96 -46.05 -0.57
CA CYS A 28 -12.33 -47.27 -1.04
C CYS A 28 -13.03 -48.49 -0.45
N GLU A 29 -13.38 -49.46 -1.30
CA GLU A 29 -13.96 -50.72 -0.87
C GLU A 29 -12.98 -51.48 0.05
N GLY A 30 -13.49 -52.08 1.12
CA GLY A 30 -12.70 -52.81 2.10
C GLY A 30 -12.15 -51.98 3.27
N LEU A 31 -12.28 -50.65 3.24
CA LEU A 31 -12.08 -49.83 4.42
C LEU A 31 -13.14 -50.14 5.48
N ASN A 32 -12.72 -50.37 6.72
CA ASN A 32 -13.53 -50.64 7.89
C ASN A 32 -12.63 -50.67 9.15
N GLY A 33 -12.22 -49.49 9.62
CA GLY A 33 -11.43 -49.34 10.86
C GLY A 33 -9.91 -49.39 10.68
N GLN A 34 -9.40 -49.44 9.44
CA GLN A 34 -7.95 -49.27 9.22
C GLN A 34 -7.55 -47.81 9.35
N PRO A 35 -6.34 -47.52 9.87
CA PRO A 35 -5.80 -46.17 9.89
C PRO A 35 -5.52 -45.70 8.47
N VAL A 36 -5.95 -44.48 8.14
CA VAL A 36 -5.67 -43.78 6.89
C VAL A 36 -4.87 -42.53 7.21
N GLU A 37 -3.61 -42.50 6.77
CA GLU A 37 -2.78 -41.30 6.81
C GLU A 37 -3.12 -40.42 5.61
N PHE A 38 -3.46 -39.16 5.88
CA PHE A 38 -3.59 -38.12 4.87
C PHE A 38 -2.40 -37.17 4.95
N GLU A 39 -1.84 -36.85 3.79
CA GLU A 39 -0.80 -35.84 3.62
C GLU A 39 -1.22 -34.86 2.53
N LEU A 40 -1.03 -33.57 2.80
CA LEU A 40 -1.34 -32.49 1.86
C LEU A 40 -0.07 -31.77 1.43
N LEU A 41 0.03 -31.55 0.13
CA LEU A 41 1.12 -30.88 -0.55
C LEU A 41 0.57 -29.61 -1.22
N ASP A 42 1.28 -28.49 -1.12
CA ASP A 42 0.87 -27.20 -1.71
C ASP A 42 1.14 -27.14 -3.23
N GLY A 43 0.94 -25.98 -3.85
CA GLY A 43 1.15 -25.78 -5.28
C GLY A 43 2.58 -26.01 -5.79
N GLU A 44 3.58 -26.04 -4.89
CA GLU A 44 4.97 -26.40 -5.19
C GLU A 44 5.35 -27.80 -4.71
N HIS A 45 4.34 -28.59 -4.32
CA HIS A 45 4.47 -29.94 -3.78
C HIS A 45 5.22 -30.00 -2.44
N GLN A 46 5.19 -28.94 -1.63
CA GLN A 46 5.73 -28.96 -0.27
C GLN A 46 4.67 -29.46 0.73
N PRO A 47 5.01 -30.42 1.61
CA PRO A 47 4.06 -30.93 2.60
C PRO A 47 3.80 -29.88 3.69
N TYR A 48 2.52 -29.60 3.98
CA TYR A 48 2.14 -28.62 5.01
C TYR A 48 1.13 -29.14 6.03
N PHE A 49 0.52 -30.30 5.78
CA PHE A 49 -0.42 -30.92 6.71
C PHE A 49 -0.36 -32.44 6.61
N ARG A 50 -0.40 -33.11 7.76
CA ARG A 50 -0.47 -34.56 7.86
C ARG A 50 -1.33 -34.97 9.05
N THR A 51 -2.19 -35.96 8.88
CA THR A 51 -3.01 -36.53 9.96
C THR A 51 -3.31 -38.00 9.70
N THR A 52 -3.71 -38.73 10.73
CA THR A 52 -4.18 -40.12 10.61
C THR A 52 -5.55 -40.23 11.25
N VAL A 53 -6.50 -40.84 10.53
CA VAL A 53 -7.85 -41.10 11.02
C VAL A 53 -8.21 -42.56 10.79
N ASP A 54 -9.02 -43.13 11.68
CA ASP A 54 -9.58 -44.47 11.46
C ASP A 54 -10.70 -44.40 10.42
N SER A 55 -10.64 -45.29 9.43
CA SER A 55 -11.68 -45.37 8.40
C SER A 55 -13.01 -45.88 8.95
N GLN A 56 -14.10 -45.35 8.39
CA GLN A 56 -15.44 -45.91 8.48
C GLN A 56 -15.62 -47.00 7.40
N PRO A 57 -16.69 -47.80 7.44
CA PRO A 57 -17.03 -48.69 6.34
C PRO A 57 -17.03 -47.98 4.99
N GLY A 58 -16.08 -48.33 4.12
CA GLY A 58 -15.92 -47.84 2.76
C GLY A 58 -15.27 -46.46 2.60
N ARG A 59 -14.91 -45.74 3.69
CA ARG A 59 -14.36 -44.38 3.56
C ARG A 59 -13.55 -43.88 4.75
N ALA A 60 -12.75 -42.84 4.52
CA ALA A 60 -12.14 -42.00 5.56
C ALA A 60 -12.27 -40.53 5.18
N ASP A 61 -12.65 -39.69 6.14
CA ASP A 61 -12.98 -38.28 5.91
C ASP A 61 -12.11 -37.37 6.79
N ILE A 62 -11.63 -36.26 6.24
CA ILE A 62 -10.99 -35.17 6.98
C ILE A 62 -11.51 -33.81 6.50
N SER A 63 -11.37 -32.78 7.33
CA SER A 63 -11.56 -31.39 6.95
C SER A 63 -10.24 -30.65 7.16
N VAL A 64 -9.83 -29.87 6.16
CA VAL A 64 -8.52 -29.21 6.14
C VAL A 64 -8.65 -27.77 5.68
N GLN A 65 -7.71 -26.93 6.12
CA GLN A 65 -7.57 -25.56 5.66
C GLN A 65 -6.30 -25.47 4.82
N PRO A 66 -6.37 -24.97 3.57
CA PRO A 66 -5.19 -24.85 2.73
C PRO A 66 -4.29 -23.70 3.19
N ALA A 67 -3.00 -23.91 3.03
CA ALA A 67 -1.91 -22.97 3.29
C ALA A 67 -0.73 -23.28 2.34
N GLY A 68 0.30 -22.43 2.35
CA GLY A 68 1.46 -22.59 1.47
C GLY A 68 1.22 -21.99 0.08
N MET A 69 2.03 -22.41 -0.89
CA MET A 69 2.02 -21.86 -2.25
C MET A 69 0.71 -22.13 -2.99
N LEU A 70 0.18 -21.10 -3.66
CA LEU A 70 -1.06 -21.20 -4.44
C LEU A 70 -0.92 -22.17 -5.62
N GLY A 71 -2.05 -22.65 -6.16
CA GLY A 71 -2.06 -23.57 -7.30
C GLY A 71 -2.81 -24.87 -7.01
N VAL A 72 -2.37 -25.97 -7.62
CA VAL A 72 -3.01 -27.29 -7.43
C VAL A 72 -2.40 -27.97 -6.21
N HIS A 73 -3.20 -28.15 -5.17
CA HIS A 73 -2.79 -28.87 -3.96
C HIS A 73 -3.10 -30.34 -4.12
N TYR A 74 -2.16 -31.20 -3.73
CA TYR A 74 -2.33 -32.64 -3.77
C TYR A 74 -2.69 -33.20 -2.40
N VAL A 75 -3.57 -34.18 -2.39
CA VAL A 75 -3.92 -34.99 -1.22
C VAL A 75 -3.42 -36.40 -1.49
N VAL A 76 -2.63 -36.94 -0.56
CA VAL A 76 -2.21 -38.34 -0.57
C VAL A 76 -2.88 -39.05 0.59
N ALA A 77 -3.61 -40.13 0.33
CA ALA A 77 -4.18 -41.01 1.35
C ALA A 77 -3.45 -42.36 1.32
N ARG A 78 -2.86 -42.75 2.45
CA ARG A 78 -2.11 -44.01 2.62
C ARG A 78 -2.77 -44.88 3.67
N THR A 79 -2.90 -46.18 3.39
CA THR A 79 -3.46 -47.15 4.32
C THR A 79 -2.92 -48.55 4.03
N VAL A 80 -3.32 -49.54 4.84
CA VAL A 80 -3.10 -50.97 4.58
C VAL A 80 -4.47 -51.62 4.42
N LEU A 81 -4.72 -52.22 3.25
CA LEU A 81 -6.01 -52.89 2.98
C LEU A 81 -6.18 -54.15 3.87
N PRO A 82 -7.40 -54.70 4.02
CA PRO A 82 -7.65 -55.91 4.81
C PRO A 82 -6.77 -57.12 4.44
N ASN A 83 -6.31 -57.18 3.19
CA ASN A 83 -5.43 -58.23 2.68
C ASN A 83 -3.94 -58.02 3.06
N GLY A 84 -3.62 -56.99 3.83
CA GLY A 84 -2.28 -56.67 4.30
C GLY A 84 -1.41 -55.89 3.31
N HIS A 85 -1.93 -55.51 2.14
CA HIS A 85 -1.16 -54.77 1.15
C HIS A 85 -1.18 -53.26 1.44
N PRO A 86 -0.03 -52.56 1.43
CA PRO A 86 0.04 -51.11 1.44
C PRO A 86 -0.70 -50.53 0.24
N TYR A 87 -1.41 -49.43 0.47
CA TYR A 87 -2.24 -48.79 -0.53
C TYR A 87 -2.14 -47.28 -0.46
N GLU A 88 -2.11 -46.63 -1.62
CA GLU A 88 -1.95 -45.19 -1.74
C GLU A 88 -2.85 -44.64 -2.85
N ARG A 89 -3.51 -43.52 -2.57
CA ARG A 89 -4.32 -42.78 -3.54
C ARG A 89 -4.11 -41.28 -3.49
N TYR A 90 -4.38 -40.65 -4.62
CA TYR A 90 -4.14 -39.25 -4.86
C TYR A 90 -5.43 -38.53 -5.23
N GLY A 91 -5.60 -37.33 -4.68
CA GLY A 91 -6.63 -36.38 -5.03
C GLY A 91 -6.02 -34.99 -5.17
N CYS A 92 -6.81 -34.03 -5.61
CA CYS A 92 -6.37 -32.64 -5.67
C CYS A 92 -7.54 -31.66 -5.56
N PHE A 93 -7.20 -30.41 -5.29
CA PHE A 93 -8.07 -29.24 -5.38
C PHE A 93 -7.20 -28.01 -5.70
N ARG A 94 -7.81 -26.91 -6.12
CA ARG A 94 -7.08 -25.68 -6.46
C ARG A 94 -7.23 -24.65 -5.35
N VAL A 95 -6.14 -23.98 -5.03
CA VAL A 95 -6.11 -22.86 -4.08
C VAL A 95 -5.77 -21.59 -4.84
N GLU A 96 -6.63 -20.60 -4.72
CA GLU A 96 -6.49 -19.30 -5.36
C GLU A 96 -6.68 -18.20 -4.31
N ALA A 97 -5.86 -17.15 -4.38
CA ALA A 97 -5.99 -15.97 -3.52
C ALA A 97 -6.44 -14.76 -4.34
N ARG A 98 -7.13 -13.85 -3.66
CA ARG A 98 -7.41 -12.50 -4.12
C ARG A 98 -7.40 -11.59 -2.91
N THR A 99 -6.88 -10.38 -3.07
CA THR A 99 -6.99 -9.36 -2.03
C THR A 99 -8.44 -9.17 -1.63
N THR A 100 -8.77 -9.50 -0.38
CA THR A 100 -10.15 -9.59 0.13
C THR A 100 -10.18 -9.14 1.58
N ILE A 101 -11.25 -8.42 1.94
CA ILE A 101 -11.68 -8.21 3.32
C ILE A 101 -13.16 -8.58 3.39
N GLU A 102 -13.49 -9.49 4.30
CA GLU A 102 -14.86 -9.87 4.67
C GLU A 102 -15.00 -9.69 6.18
N SER A 103 -15.90 -8.84 6.64
CA SER A 103 -16.05 -8.56 8.08
C SER A 103 -17.51 -8.52 8.52
N ASP A 104 -17.75 -8.45 9.83
CA ASP A 104 -19.08 -8.20 10.38
C ASP A 104 -19.53 -6.73 10.28
N ASP A 105 -18.70 -5.84 9.71
CA ASP A 105 -19.07 -4.50 9.27
C ASP A 105 -18.97 -4.37 7.73
N PRO A 106 -20.10 -4.44 7.01
CA PRO A 106 -20.08 -4.42 5.55
C PRO A 106 -19.54 -3.12 4.95
N ARG A 107 -19.43 -2.03 5.74
CA ARG A 107 -18.87 -0.76 5.25
C ARG A 107 -17.40 -0.90 4.89
N VAL A 108 -16.63 -1.68 5.63
CA VAL A 108 -15.20 -1.91 5.35
C VAL A 108 -15.05 -2.70 4.04
N ASP A 109 -15.83 -3.76 3.91
CA ASP A 109 -15.86 -4.63 2.74
C ASP A 109 -16.28 -3.85 1.47
N GLU A 110 -17.30 -2.98 1.60
CA GLU A 110 -17.74 -2.06 0.55
C GLU A 110 -16.63 -1.09 0.13
N THR A 111 -15.91 -0.49 1.08
CA THR A 111 -14.82 0.46 0.77
C THR A 111 -13.73 -0.20 -0.06
N LEU A 112 -13.26 -1.39 0.31
CA LEU A 112 -12.24 -2.10 -0.47
C LEU A 112 -12.75 -2.42 -1.88
N ARG A 113 -14.03 -2.80 -2.02
CA ARG A 113 -14.63 -3.11 -3.31
C ARG A 113 -14.68 -1.90 -4.23
N PHE A 114 -15.14 -0.74 -3.74
CA PHE A 114 -15.14 0.50 -4.53
C PHE A 114 -13.73 0.89 -4.96
N LEU A 115 -12.76 0.75 -4.05
CA LEU A 115 -11.36 1.05 -4.33
C LEU A 115 -10.79 0.12 -5.42
N GLU A 116 -11.03 -1.18 -5.32
CA GLU A 116 -10.58 -2.14 -6.34
C GLU A 116 -11.23 -1.88 -7.70
N GLU A 117 -12.55 -1.66 -7.74
CA GLU A 117 -13.29 -1.40 -8.97
C GLU A 117 -12.77 -0.15 -9.68
N GLY A 118 -12.66 0.98 -8.98
CA GLY A 118 -12.18 2.22 -9.60
C GLY A 118 -10.69 2.17 -9.99
N LEU A 119 -9.83 1.52 -9.19
CA LEU A 119 -8.42 1.33 -9.56
C LEU A 119 -8.27 0.48 -10.81
N LYS A 120 -9.08 -0.59 -10.97
CA LYS A 120 -9.07 -1.40 -12.19
C LYS A 120 -9.61 -0.64 -13.40
N LEU A 121 -10.57 0.26 -13.21
CA LEU A 121 -11.07 1.14 -14.27
C LEU A 121 -10.05 2.20 -14.70
N ALA A 122 -9.05 2.47 -13.87
CA ALA A 122 -7.91 3.33 -14.19
C ALA A 122 -6.79 2.59 -14.96
N VAL A 123 -6.86 1.27 -15.14
CA VAL A 123 -5.83 0.49 -15.83
C VAL A 123 -6.24 0.19 -17.28
N ASP A 124 -5.34 0.43 -18.22
CA ASP A 124 -5.51 0.10 -19.64
C ASP A 124 -4.19 -0.41 -20.25
N VAL A 125 -4.21 -0.81 -21.52
CA VAL A 125 -3.01 -1.20 -22.28
C VAL A 125 -2.86 -0.30 -23.49
N VAL A 126 -1.72 0.40 -23.56
CA VAL A 126 -1.36 1.30 -24.66
C VAL A 126 -0.08 0.83 -25.35
N GLN A 127 0.04 1.07 -26.65
CA GLN A 127 1.29 0.79 -27.37
C GLN A 127 2.25 1.97 -27.20
N VAL A 128 3.48 1.69 -26.77
CA VAL A 128 4.58 2.67 -26.73
C VAL A 128 5.77 2.02 -27.43
N ASP A 129 6.28 2.66 -28.48
CA ASP A 129 7.33 2.12 -29.34
C ASP A 129 7.01 0.70 -29.87
N GLY A 130 5.73 0.46 -30.20
CA GLY A 130 5.24 -0.84 -30.64
C GLY A 130 5.23 -1.95 -29.57
N LYS A 131 5.40 -1.60 -28.29
CA LYS A 131 5.29 -2.53 -27.15
C LYS A 131 4.00 -2.28 -26.36
N PRO A 132 3.28 -3.32 -25.92
CA PRO A 132 2.15 -3.16 -25.02
C PRO A 132 2.63 -2.77 -23.62
N ILE A 133 2.16 -1.64 -23.12
CA ILE A 133 2.45 -1.12 -21.79
C ILE A 133 1.17 -1.08 -20.97
N THR A 134 1.21 -1.63 -19.77
CA THR A 134 0.14 -1.46 -18.77
C THR A 134 0.20 -0.01 -18.29
N TYR A 135 -0.79 0.77 -18.71
CA TYR A 135 -0.92 2.18 -18.40
C TYR A 135 -1.91 2.39 -17.25
N ILE A 136 -1.62 3.38 -16.42
CA ILE A 136 -2.43 3.80 -15.29
C ILE A 136 -2.91 5.22 -15.56
N LYS A 137 -4.17 5.34 -15.94
CA LYS A 137 -4.84 6.61 -16.12
C LYS A 137 -5.01 7.32 -14.77
N CYS A 138 -4.52 8.54 -14.68
CA CYS A 138 -4.61 9.36 -13.47
C CYS A 138 -5.08 10.78 -13.81
N GLY A 139 -5.85 11.38 -12.89
CA GLY A 139 -6.29 12.78 -13.02
C GLY A 139 -6.91 13.12 -14.37
N ASP A 140 -6.33 14.10 -15.04
CA ASP A 140 -6.75 14.68 -16.31
C ASP A 140 -6.06 14.06 -17.55
N ASN A 141 -5.33 12.97 -17.41
CA ASN A 141 -4.61 12.39 -18.54
C ASN A 141 -5.54 11.73 -19.56
N THR A 142 -5.17 11.79 -20.85
CA THR A 142 -5.82 11.02 -21.90
C THR A 142 -5.46 9.52 -21.78
N TRP A 143 -6.11 8.69 -22.59
CA TRP A 143 -5.91 7.23 -22.58
C TRP A 143 -4.54 6.79 -23.12
N ASP A 144 -3.80 7.71 -23.75
CA ASP A 144 -2.52 7.52 -24.42
C ASP A 144 -1.44 8.49 -23.90
N ASN A 145 -1.64 9.04 -22.69
CA ASN A 145 -0.71 9.95 -22.02
C ASN A 145 -0.23 9.40 -20.67
N LEU A 146 0.87 8.65 -20.65
CA LEU A 146 1.44 8.05 -19.44
C LEU A 146 2.08 9.12 -18.55
N ALA A 147 1.32 9.64 -17.59
CA ALA A 147 1.82 10.58 -16.60
C ALA A 147 2.73 9.93 -15.56
N CYS A 148 3.76 10.68 -15.17
CA CYS A 148 4.72 10.32 -14.15
C CYS A 148 4.61 11.25 -12.94
N PRO A 149 4.85 10.75 -11.71
CA PRO A 149 5.02 9.35 -11.33
C PRO A 149 3.73 8.53 -11.36
N ALA A 150 3.86 7.20 -11.50
CA ALA A 150 2.74 6.26 -11.49
C ALA A 150 2.18 6.04 -10.07
N PHE A 151 1.62 7.08 -9.45
CA PHE A 151 1.23 7.10 -8.03
C PHE A 151 0.22 6.04 -7.60
N ALA A 152 -0.54 5.42 -8.51
CA ALA A 152 -1.48 4.36 -8.16
C ALA A 152 -0.84 2.97 -7.94
N ILE A 153 0.41 2.76 -8.40
CA ILE A 153 1.13 1.47 -8.28
C ILE A 153 1.12 0.88 -6.86
N PRO A 154 1.37 1.64 -5.77
CA PRO A 154 1.34 1.12 -4.41
C PRO A 154 0.02 0.45 -4.02
N ALA A 155 -1.11 0.85 -4.62
CA ALA A 155 -2.39 0.20 -4.42
C ALA A 155 -2.64 -0.90 -5.46
N LEU A 156 -2.32 -0.66 -6.73
CA LEU A 156 -2.53 -1.61 -7.82
C LEU A 156 -1.73 -2.91 -7.67
N ARG A 157 -0.64 -2.89 -6.89
CA ARG A 157 0.12 -4.11 -6.56
C ARG A 157 -0.71 -5.23 -5.96
N TYR A 158 -1.86 -4.90 -5.37
CA TYR A 158 -2.81 -5.85 -4.79
C TYR A 158 -3.82 -6.42 -5.80
N PHE A 159 -3.86 -5.91 -7.03
CA PHE A 159 -4.98 -6.09 -7.96
C PHE A 159 -4.59 -6.43 -9.41
N ILE A 160 -3.37 -6.14 -9.85
CA ILE A 160 -2.91 -6.42 -11.22
C ILE A 160 -1.58 -7.20 -11.24
N THR A 161 -1.31 -7.86 -12.36
CA THR A 161 -0.15 -8.76 -12.55
C THR A 161 1.06 -8.05 -13.15
N ASP A 162 0.85 -7.11 -14.07
CA ASP A 162 1.93 -6.35 -14.69
C ASP A 162 2.29 -5.13 -13.84
N MET A 163 3.50 -5.17 -13.28
CA MET A 163 4.09 -4.14 -12.43
C MET A 163 5.38 -3.55 -13.04
N LYS A 164 5.73 -3.91 -14.28
CA LYS A 164 7.05 -3.62 -14.86
C LYS A 164 6.98 -2.71 -16.08
N THR A 165 6.06 -2.96 -16.99
CA THR A 165 6.10 -2.35 -18.34
C THR A 165 6.00 -0.82 -18.28
N VAL A 166 5.23 -0.25 -17.35
CA VAL A 166 5.14 1.21 -17.15
C VAL A 166 6.51 1.82 -16.85
N PHE A 167 7.29 1.18 -15.98
CA PHE A 167 8.62 1.67 -15.62
C PHE A 167 9.63 1.45 -16.75
N GLU A 168 9.53 0.34 -17.47
CA GLU A 168 10.35 0.10 -18.66
C GLU A 168 10.14 1.19 -19.71
N ALA A 169 8.88 1.54 -20.01
CA ALA A 169 8.56 2.62 -20.94
C ALA A 169 9.15 3.97 -20.50
N ILE A 170 9.01 4.32 -19.22
CA ILE A 170 9.51 5.58 -18.67
C ILE A 170 11.04 5.64 -18.71
N TYR A 171 11.72 4.59 -18.23
CA TYR A 171 13.18 4.56 -18.18
C TYR A 171 13.82 4.36 -19.56
N ASP A 172 13.11 3.82 -20.55
CA ASP A 172 13.56 3.79 -21.94
C ASP A 172 13.51 5.17 -22.60
N HIS A 173 12.68 6.09 -22.08
CA HIS A 173 12.58 7.48 -22.50
C HIS A 173 13.38 8.47 -21.63
N GLN A 174 14.19 7.97 -20.69
CA GLN A 174 15.07 8.82 -19.87
C GLN A 174 16.11 9.54 -20.77
N TRP A 175 16.29 10.85 -20.57
CA TRP A 175 17.28 11.61 -21.32
C TRP A 175 18.71 11.22 -20.94
N PRO A 176 19.71 11.44 -21.81
CA PRO A 176 21.12 11.20 -21.49
C PRO A 176 21.64 11.93 -20.24
N SER A 177 20.97 13.01 -19.82
CA SER A 177 21.28 13.73 -18.57
C SER A 177 20.86 12.97 -17.31
N GLY A 178 20.03 11.93 -17.42
CA GLY A 178 19.38 11.25 -16.30
C GLY A 178 17.96 11.77 -16.01
N CYS A 179 17.55 12.89 -16.60
CA CYS A 179 16.22 13.45 -16.40
C CYS A 179 15.12 12.52 -16.94
N LEU A 180 14.02 12.39 -16.20
CA LEU A 180 12.85 11.63 -16.62
C LEU A 180 11.82 12.51 -17.33
N PRO A 181 11.10 11.98 -18.34
CA PRO A 181 9.95 12.66 -18.89
C PRO A 181 8.83 12.73 -17.86
N ASP A 182 8.12 13.85 -17.86
CA ASP A 182 6.86 14.01 -17.12
C ASP A 182 5.75 13.15 -17.74
N HIS A 183 5.84 12.91 -19.05
CA HIS A 183 4.91 12.06 -19.80
C HIS A 183 5.61 11.19 -20.85
N VAL A 184 5.18 9.94 -20.96
CA VAL A 184 5.44 9.08 -22.12
C VAL A 184 4.14 8.95 -22.92
N TYR A 185 4.20 9.08 -24.23
CA TYR A 185 3.01 9.07 -25.08
C TYR A 185 2.86 7.74 -25.81
N GLY A 186 1.62 7.28 -25.95
CA GLY A 186 1.30 6.13 -26.79
C GLY A 186 1.49 6.43 -28.27
N ASP A 187 1.73 5.40 -29.08
CA ASP A 187 2.00 5.49 -30.53
C ASP A 187 0.87 6.20 -31.31
N SER A 188 -0.36 6.20 -30.77
CA SER A 188 -1.52 6.89 -31.35
C SER A 188 -1.66 8.35 -30.93
N HIS A 189 -0.94 8.78 -29.88
CA HIS A 189 -1.04 10.13 -29.37
C HIS A 189 -0.17 11.07 -30.20
N THR A 190 -0.68 12.27 -30.50
CA THR A 190 0.10 13.27 -31.23
C THR A 190 1.12 14.00 -30.37
N GLY A 191 1.32 13.57 -29.12
CA GLY A 191 2.14 14.26 -28.11
C GLY A 191 1.60 15.64 -27.75
N TRP A 192 2.23 16.30 -26.78
CA TRP A 192 2.01 17.72 -26.56
C TRP A 192 2.82 18.52 -27.59
N GLU A 193 2.15 18.95 -28.67
CA GLU A 193 2.79 19.57 -29.84
C GLU A 193 3.82 18.65 -30.55
N GLY A 194 3.66 17.32 -30.44
CA GLY A 194 4.55 16.35 -31.08
C GLY A 194 5.89 16.10 -30.37
N GLN A 195 6.05 16.52 -29.10
CA GLN A 195 7.30 16.32 -28.35
C GLN A 195 7.05 15.85 -26.91
N SER A 196 7.95 15.01 -26.39
CA SER A 196 8.07 14.76 -24.95
C SER A 196 8.53 16.03 -24.25
N LYS A 197 7.81 16.45 -23.20
CA LYS A 197 8.14 17.65 -22.41
C LYS A 197 8.38 17.29 -20.95
N ILE A 198 9.16 18.13 -20.26
CA ILE A 198 9.29 18.13 -18.81
C ILE A 198 8.64 19.39 -18.30
N ARG A 199 7.61 19.25 -17.48
CA ARG A 199 7.10 20.37 -16.68
C ARG A 199 8.18 20.68 -15.63
N SER A 200 8.97 21.71 -15.84
CA SER A 200 10.18 21.95 -15.04
C SER A 200 9.90 22.41 -13.60
N MET A 201 8.63 22.59 -13.22
CA MET A 201 8.26 22.71 -11.80
C MET A 201 8.13 21.38 -11.07
N MET A 202 8.00 20.27 -11.79
CA MET A 202 7.84 18.94 -11.23
C MET A 202 9.23 18.44 -10.80
N ALA A 203 9.70 18.88 -9.64
CA ALA A 203 11.03 18.56 -9.14
C ALA A 203 11.10 17.23 -8.35
N ASP A 204 9.96 16.55 -8.20
CA ASP A 204 9.82 15.28 -7.50
C ASP A 204 9.77 14.06 -8.44
N LEU A 205 9.83 14.24 -9.77
CA LEU A 205 9.69 13.16 -10.77
C LEU A 205 10.64 11.99 -10.52
N GLU A 206 11.95 12.23 -10.43
CA GLU A 206 12.95 11.19 -10.23
C GLU A 206 12.78 10.46 -8.89
N SER A 207 12.54 11.22 -7.81
CA SER A 207 12.30 10.65 -6.48
C SER A 207 10.98 9.86 -6.39
N GLY A 208 9.90 10.38 -6.96
CA GLY A 208 8.59 9.76 -6.98
C GLY A 208 8.56 8.50 -7.84
N MET A 209 9.34 8.48 -8.94
CA MET A 209 9.49 7.29 -9.78
C MET A 209 10.17 6.15 -9.02
N ILE A 210 11.22 6.44 -8.25
CA ILE A 210 11.88 5.45 -7.38
C ILE A 210 10.89 4.93 -6.33
N SER A 211 10.10 5.83 -5.72
CA SER A 211 9.11 5.47 -4.70
C SER A 211 8.05 4.50 -5.24
N THR A 212 7.45 4.83 -6.38
CA THR A 212 6.41 4.00 -7.02
C THR A 212 6.99 2.69 -7.54
N LEU A 213 8.19 2.69 -8.15
CA LEU A 213 8.86 1.48 -8.62
C LEU A 213 9.19 0.52 -7.49
N TYR A 214 9.81 1.00 -6.40
CA TYR A 214 10.11 0.16 -5.24
C TYR A 214 8.84 -0.51 -4.71
N LYS A 215 7.76 0.25 -4.57
CA LYS A 215 6.47 -0.23 -4.05
C LYS A 215 5.81 -1.26 -4.97
N GLY A 216 6.08 -1.24 -6.28
CA GLY A 216 5.73 -2.29 -7.23
C GLY A 216 6.67 -3.50 -7.18
N TRP A 217 7.99 -3.27 -7.04
CA TRP A 217 9.00 -4.33 -6.90
C TRP A 217 8.76 -5.23 -5.70
N VAL A 218 8.27 -4.66 -4.59
CA VAL A 218 7.82 -5.44 -3.42
C VAL A 218 6.85 -6.57 -3.80
N ALA A 219 5.99 -6.38 -4.81
CA ALA A 219 4.98 -7.35 -5.20
C ALA A 219 5.47 -8.44 -6.16
N HIS A 220 6.38 -8.14 -7.09
CA HIS A 220 6.88 -9.12 -8.06
C HIS A 220 8.27 -9.68 -7.75
N GLY A 221 9.05 -8.98 -6.91
CA GLY A 221 10.31 -9.47 -6.33
C GLY A 221 11.47 -9.77 -7.28
N ASP A 222 11.43 -9.26 -8.52
CA ASP A 222 12.44 -9.56 -9.55
C ASP A 222 13.69 -8.70 -9.36
N ASP A 223 14.69 -9.28 -8.71
CA ASP A 223 15.97 -8.62 -8.41
C ASP A 223 16.82 -8.38 -9.65
N ALA A 224 16.73 -9.24 -10.66
CA ALA A 224 17.50 -9.08 -11.89
C ALA A 224 16.98 -7.88 -12.69
N TRP A 225 15.66 -7.74 -12.77
CA TRP A 225 15.00 -6.60 -13.39
C TRP A 225 15.33 -5.30 -12.67
N VAL A 226 15.13 -5.20 -11.35
CA VAL A 226 15.41 -3.92 -10.65
C VAL A 226 16.89 -3.57 -10.70
N ARG A 227 17.79 -4.56 -10.64
CA ARG A 227 19.24 -4.35 -10.78
C ARG A 227 19.61 -3.73 -12.12
N SER A 228 18.89 -4.04 -13.20
CA SER A 228 19.15 -3.46 -14.52
C SER A 228 18.74 -1.98 -14.59
N LEU A 229 17.77 -1.56 -13.78
CA LEU A 229 17.27 -0.19 -13.72
C LEU A 229 18.02 0.70 -12.71
N LEU A 230 18.72 0.12 -11.73
CA LEU A 230 19.46 0.89 -10.72
C LEU A 230 20.39 1.98 -11.31
N PRO A 231 21.20 1.74 -12.36
CA PRO A 231 22.03 2.79 -12.95
C PRO A 231 21.20 3.98 -13.49
N LYS A 232 20.04 3.70 -14.08
CA LYS A 232 19.12 4.73 -14.59
C LYS A 232 18.49 5.54 -13.46
N MET A 233 18.09 4.88 -12.37
CA MET A 233 17.59 5.56 -11.16
C MET A 233 18.65 6.49 -10.55
N GLU A 234 19.89 6.01 -10.44
CA GLU A 234 20.99 6.81 -9.91
C GLU A 234 21.30 8.02 -10.80
N ALA A 235 21.24 7.85 -12.13
CA ALA A 235 21.40 8.95 -13.06
C ALA A 235 20.34 10.04 -12.88
N GLY A 236 19.08 9.66 -12.61
CA GLY A 236 18.02 10.62 -12.28
C GLY A 236 18.28 11.37 -10.96
N MET A 237 18.71 10.65 -9.93
CA MET A 237 19.09 11.29 -8.66
C MET A 237 20.32 12.19 -8.79
N GLU A 238 21.27 11.84 -9.67
CA GLU A 238 22.41 12.69 -9.99
C GLU A 238 21.97 13.95 -10.74
N TYR A 239 21.09 13.83 -11.73
CA TYR A 239 20.50 14.97 -12.44
C TYR A 239 19.88 15.99 -11.49
N VAL A 240 18.92 15.58 -10.66
CA VAL A 240 18.17 16.49 -9.77
C VAL A 240 19.07 17.13 -8.69
N THR A 241 20.24 16.56 -8.42
CA THR A 241 21.18 17.10 -7.40
C THR A 241 22.41 17.80 -7.97
N THR A 242 22.58 17.82 -9.30
CA THR A 242 23.72 18.47 -9.96
C THR A 242 23.31 19.56 -10.94
N ASP A 243 22.09 19.51 -11.48
CA ASP A 243 21.58 20.53 -12.38
C ASP A 243 21.38 21.87 -11.64
N PRO A 244 21.96 22.98 -12.14
CA PRO A 244 21.87 24.29 -11.48
C PRO A 244 20.46 24.91 -11.48
N GLN A 245 19.55 24.42 -12.33
CA GLN A 245 18.14 24.81 -12.33
C GLN A 245 17.33 24.04 -11.29
N MET A 246 17.73 22.81 -10.95
CA MET A 246 17.00 21.93 -10.03
C MET A 246 17.57 21.91 -8.61
N PHE A 247 18.82 22.34 -8.39
CA PHE A 247 19.46 22.21 -7.09
C PHE A 247 19.97 23.54 -6.51
N ASP A 248 19.62 23.79 -5.24
CA ASP A 248 20.16 24.89 -4.46
C ASP A 248 21.34 24.40 -3.60
N LYS A 249 22.54 24.88 -3.93
CA LYS A 249 23.79 24.50 -3.23
C LYS A 249 23.89 25.08 -1.83
N GLN A 250 23.25 26.22 -1.56
CA GLN A 250 23.35 26.90 -0.27
C GLN A 250 22.58 26.12 0.82
N HIS A 251 21.40 25.63 0.47
CA HIS A 251 20.54 24.84 1.34
C HIS A 251 20.86 23.34 1.24
N GLY A 252 21.43 22.89 0.12
CA GLY A 252 21.68 21.47 -0.16
C GLY A 252 20.38 20.71 -0.41
N LEU A 253 19.44 21.36 -1.09
CA LEU A 253 18.08 20.89 -1.35
C LEU A 253 17.71 21.11 -2.83
N VAL A 254 16.76 20.32 -3.30
CA VAL A 254 16.12 20.53 -4.60
C VAL A 254 15.32 21.84 -4.54
N LYS A 255 15.40 22.63 -5.60
CA LYS A 255 14.64 23.87 -5.80
C LYS A 255 13.74 23.75 -7.01
N ARG A 256 12.70 24.57 -7.04
CA ARG A 256 11.70 24.61 -8.10
C ARG A 256 11.10 26.02 -8.24
N PRO A 257 10.45 26.33 -9.36
CA PRO A 257 9.47 27.41 -9.43
C PRO A 257 8.46 27.36 -8.28
N HIS A 258 8.05 28.53 -7.81
CA HIS A 258 7.04 28.71 -6.77
C HIS A 258 5.66 28.29 -7.27
N THR A 259 5.14 27.17 -6.78
CA THR A 259 3.82 26.60 -7.07
C THR A 259 2.84 26.82 -5.91
N MET A 260 1.53 26.67 -6.13
CA MET A 260 0.54 26.88 -5.04
C MET A 260 0.60 25.73 -4.05
N ASP A 261 0.52 24.53 -4.59
CA ASP A 261 0.78 23.27 -3.92
C ASP A 261 2.12 22.72 -4.44
N GLU A 262 2.17 21.47 -4.88
CA GLU A 262 3.38 20.85 -5.42
C GLU A 262 3.39 20.80 -6.96
N TRP A 263 2.30 21.06 -7.68
CA TRP A 263 2.25 20.74 -9.12
C TRP A 263 1.59 21.84 -9.98
N ASP A 264 1.24 21.48 -11.21
CA ASP A 264 0.51 22.24 -12.24
C ASP A 264 1.20 23.47 -12.83
N TYR A 265 1.26 24.59 -12.11
CA TYR A 265 1.76 25.86 -12.66
C TYR A 265 2.37 26.76 -11.58
N GLN A 266 3.34 27.57 -12.01
CA GLN A 266 3.96 28.57 -11.14
C GLN A 266 3.01 29.75 -10.85
N LEU A 267 3.06 30.29 -9.62
CA LEU A 267 2.30 31.48 -9.23
C LEU A 267 2.69 32.68 -10.10
N GLY A 268 1.71 33.55 -10.36
CA GLY A 268 1.90 34.80 -11.11
C GLY A 268 2.02 34.67 -12.63
N ASP A 269 2.44 33.51 -13.16
CA ASP A 269 2.71 33.33 -14.61
C ASP A 269 1.98 32.12 -15.24
N THR A 270 1.35 31.24 -14.43
CA THR A 270 0.53 30.09 -14.90
C THR A 270 1.23 29.11 -15.85
N SER A 271 2.55 29.26 -16.03
CA SER A 271 3.37 28.43 -16.91
C SER A 271 3.73 27.09 -16.26
N CYS A 272 3.67 26.06 -17.12
CA CYS A 272 4.32 24.75 -17.14
C CYS A 272 5.82 24.67 -16.85
N PHE A 273 6.51 25.78 -17.10
CA PHE A 273 7.93 25.80 -17.44
C PHE A 273 8.65 26.99 -16.84
N ILE A 274 9.92 26.77 -16.50
CA ILE A 274 10.84 27.81 -16.08
C ILE A 274 11.01 28.81 -17.23
N ASN A 275 10.84 30.09 -16.90
CA ASN A 275 11.02 31.21 -17.82
C ASN A 275 11.53 32.44 -17.05
N GLU A 276 11.55 33.60 -17.69
CA GLU A 276 12.02 34.86 -17.11
C GLU A 276 11.20 35.33 -15.89
N ASN A 277 9.96 34.88 -15.74
CA ASN A 277 9.07 35.24 -14.65
C ASN A 277 9.19 34.31 -13.44
N SER A 278 9.88 33.18 -13.59
CA SER A 278 10.03 32.20 -12.52
C SER A 278 10.68 32.80 -11.27
N ARG A 279 10.09 32.45 -10.13
CA ARG A 279 10.61 32.70 -8.78
C ARG A 279 10.83 31.36 -8.12
N PHE A 280 11.99 31.18 -7.50
CA PHE A 280 12.41 29.88 -6.99
C PHE A 280 12.23 29.75 -5.49
N VAL A 281 11.88 28.54 -5.08
CA VAL A 281 11.74 28.09 -3.70
C VAL A 281 12.47 26.76 -3.53
N VAL A 282 12.88 26.44 -2.31
CA VAL A 282 13.02 25.04 -1.90
C VAL A 282 11.72 24.62 -1.23
N SER A 283 11.20 23.44 -1.58
CA SER A 283 9.93 22.91 -1.04
C SER A 283 10.15 21.77 -0.08
N GLN A 284 9.33 21.69 0.96
CA GLN A 284 9.37 20.56 1.88
C GLN A 284 8.90 19.25 1.22
N GLY A 285 7.96 19.33 0.26
CA GLY A 285 7.48 18.15 -0.49
C GLY A 285 8.64 17.41 -1.17
N ASP A 286 9.47 18.15 -1.92
CA ASP A 286 10.69 17.64 -2.55
C ASP A 286 11.68 17.05 -1.54
N ALA A 287 11.93 17.76 -0.43
CA ALA A 287 12.89 17.30 0.57
C ALA A 287 12.47 15.96 1.20
N SER A 288 11.17 15.79 1.46
CA SER A 288 10.62 14.52 1.98
C SER A 288 10.58 13.43 0.91
N SER A 289 10.36 13.77 -0.36
CA SER A 289 10.41 12.83 -1.48
C SER A 289 11.84 12.31 -1.70
N MET A 290 12.84 13.19 -1.68
CA MET A 290 14.26 12.83 -1.75
C MET A 290 14.69 11.96 -0.56
N PHE A 291 14.19 12.26 0.64
CA PHE A 291 14.39 11.41 1.81
C PHE A 291 13.86 9.99 1.58
N GLU A 292 12.62 9.84 1.10
CA GLU A 292 12.01 8.53 0.81
C GLU A 292 12.82 7.80 -0.26
N ALA A 293 13.06 8.43 -1.41
CA ALA A 293 13.78 7.82 -2.53
C ALA A 293 15.18 7.33 -2.15
N CYS A 294 15.94 8.10 -1.35
CA CYS A 294 17.24 7.67 -0.84
C CYS A 294 17.13 6.42 0.05
N GLY A 295 16.14 6.37 0.94
CA GLY A 295 15.90 5.19 1.77
C GLY A 295 15.56 3.95 0.96
N LEU A 296 14.69 4.12 -0.06
CA LEU A 296 14.27 3.04 -0.94
C LEU A 296 15.39 2.55 -1.85
N LEU A 297 16.22 3.43 -2.39
CA LEU A 297 17.43 3.04 -3.12
C LEU A 297 18.38 2.23 -2.24
N ALA A 298 18.55 2.60 -0.97
CA ALA A 298 19.37 1.81 -0.07
C ALA A 298 18.83 0.37 0.09
N LEU A 299 17.51 0.21 0.22
CA LEU A 299 16.88 -1.11 0.29
C LEU A 299 17.06 -1.91 -1.01
N LEU A 300 16.93 -1.27 -2.18
CA LEU A 300 17.17 -1.93 -3.48
C LEU A 300 18.63 -2.36 -3.65
N PHE A 301 19.59 -1.51 -3.29
CA PHE A 301 21.00 -1.87 -3.37
C PHE A 301 21.37 -2.99 -2.38
N GLU A 302 20.78 -3.01 -1.19
CA GLU A 302 20.95 -4.11 -0.24
C GLU A 302 20.37 -5.42 -0.81
N ALA A 303 19.13 -5.40 -1.31
CA ALA A 303 18.47 -6.56 -1.90
C ALA A 303 19.19 -7.10 -3.14
N THR A 304 19.83 -6.24 -3.93
CA THR A 304 20.54 -6.63 -5.16
C THR A 304 22.03 -6.97 -4.96
N GLY A 305 22.52 -6.93 -3.71
CA GLY A 305 23.86 -7.40 -3.34
C GLY A 305 24.96 -6.34 -3.31
N ASN A 306 24.63 -5.06 -3.14
CA ASN A 306 25.57 -3.95 -3.06
C ASN A 306 25.43 -3.13 -1.75
N PRO A 307 25.85 -3.68 -0.60
CA PRO A 307 25.69 -3.04 0.70
C PRO A 307 26.48 -1.74 0.85
N GLN A 308 27.61 -1.58 0.15
CA GLN A 308 28.38 -0.34 0.19
C GLN A 308 27.59 0.82 -0.42
N ARG A 309 26.93 0.59 -1.56
CA ARG A 309 26.08 1.61 -2.18
C ARG A 309 24.83 1.88 -1.35
N ALA A 310 24.29 0.86 -0.68
CA ALA A 310 23.20 1.06 0.29
C ALA A 310 23.57 2.01 1.44
N ILE A 311 24.79 1.91 1.99
CA ILE A 311 25.28 2.82 3.03
C ILE A 311 25.35 4.27 2.52
N PHE A 312 25.81 4.49 1.29
CA PHE A 312 25.83 5.82 0.67
C PHE A 312 24.42 6.43 0.61
N TRP A 313 23.43 5.65 0.16
CA TRP A 313 22.05 6.12 0.06
C TRP A 313 21.38 6.34 1.42
N ARG A 314 21.68 5.51 2.44
CA ARG A 314 21.27 5.80 3.84
C ARG A 314 21.87 7.10 4.37
N SER A 315 23.12 7.40 4.04
CA SER A 315 23.73 8.68 4.42
C SER A 315 23.05 9.87 3.73
N ARG A 316 22.62 9.71 2.48
CA ARG A 316 21.84 10.74 1.76
C ARG A 316 20.45 10.92 2.35
N GLN A 317 19.77 9.83 2.69
CA GLN A 317 18.49 9.86 3.39
C GLN A 317 18.61 10.68 4.68
N GLU A 318 19.61 10.39 5.53
CA GLU A 318 19.81 11.12 6.79
C GLU A 318 20.18 12.61 6.57
N HIS A 319 20.91 12.93 5.49
CA HIS A 319 21.16 14.33 5.10
C HIS A 319 19.85 15.08 4.83
N TYR A 320 18.95 14.51 4.03
CA TYR A 320 17.66 15.15 3.71
C TYR A 320 16.78 15.27 4.95
N ARG A 321 16.73 14.25 5.82
CA ARG A 321 16.02 14.35 7.11
C ARG A 321 16.53 15.52 7.93
N ARG A 322 17.84 15.58 8.22
CA ARG A 322 18.42 16.63 9.08
C ARG A 322 18.25 18.01 8.47
N THR A 323 18.56 18.15 7.19
CA THR A 323 18.53 19.43 6.49
C THR A 323 17.12 19.95 6.39
N GLY A 324 16.18 19.13 5.91
CA GLY A 324 14.80 19.58 5.77
C GLY A 324 14.11 19.82 7.12
N ASN A 325 14.41 19.06 8.17
CA ASN A 325 13.93 19.37 9.52
C ASN A 325 14.43 20.72 10.02
N ARG A 326 15.71 21.04 9.83
CA ARG A 326 16.27 22.34 10.20
C ARG A 326 15.65 23.50 9.42
N VAL A 327 15.31 23.27 8.16
CA VAL A 327 14.85 24.32 7.23
C VAL A 327 13.35 24.56 7.35
N PHE A 328 12.54 23.50 7.37
CA PHE A 328 11.09 23.62 7.19
C PHE A 328 10.28 23.49 8.48
N TRP A 329 10.78 22.83 9.53
CA TRP A 329 10.00 22.61 10.76
C TRP A 329 9.80 23.92 11.53
N ASP A 330 8.55 24.29 11.80
CA ASP A 330 8.19 25.52 12.53
C ASP A 330 7.86 25.29 14.02
N GLY A 331 7.91 24.04 14.48
CA GLY A 331 7.53 23.63 15.84
C GLY A 331 6.16 22.96 15.93
N THR A 332 5.32 23.06 14.89
CA THR A 332 3.99 22.45 14.82
C THR A 332 3.80 21.63 13.53
N LYS A 333 4.24 22.19 12.41
CA LYS A 333 4.13 21.63 11.06
C LYS A 333 5.39 21.98 10.26
N TYR A 334 5.49 21.44 9.05
CA TYR A 334 6.47 21.89 8.09
C TYR A 334 5.93 23.03 7.24
N ARG A 335 6.72 24.09 7.11
CA ARG A 335 6.51 25.17 6.14
C ARG A 335 6.60 24.63 4.73
N HIS A 336 5.75 25.13 3.85
CA HIS A 336 5.69 24.69 2.46
C HIS A 336 6.96 25.04 1.70
N HIS A 337 7.34 26.32 1.75
CA HIS A 337 8.40 26.91 0.95
C HIS A 337 9.41 27.70 1.78
N ILE A 338 10.64 27.74 1.28
CA ILE A 338 11.59 28.80 1.60
C ILE A 338 11.97 29.47 0.29
N HIS A 339 11.64 30.76 0.20
CA HIS A 339 11.91 31.60 -0.96
C HIS A 339 13.42 31.82 -1.17
N LEU A 340 13.87 31.55 -2.39
CA LEU A 340 15.22 31.88 -2.86
C LEU A 340 15.25 33.24 -3.55
N ASP A 341 14.15 33.59 -4.21
CA ASP A 341 13.92 34.90 -4.82
C ASP A 341 12.89 35.70 -4.01
N GLU A 342 12.93 37.03 -4.11
CA GLU A 342 11.96 37.90 -3.44
C GLU A 342 10.56 37.75 -4.06
N VAL A 343 9.57 37.47 -3.20
CA VAL A 343 8.14 37.37 -3.54
C VAL A 343 7.35 38.19 -2.52
N ASP A 344 6.46 39.06 -2.99
CA ASP A 344 5.58 39.88 -2.14
C ASP A 344 4.18 39.29 -2.11
N HIS A 345 3.80 38.74 -0.96
CA HIS A 345 2.47 38.17 -0.69
C HIS A 345 1.49 39.20 -0.11
N GLY A 346 1.86 40.48 -0.08
CA GLY A 346 1.12 41.52 0.60
C GLY A 346 0.94 41.21 2.09
N THR A 347 -0.31 41.07 2.53
CA THR A 347 -0.63 40.74 3.94
C THR A 347 -0.78 39.24 4.20
N PHE A 348 -0.65 38.40 3.18
CA PHE A 348 -0.78 36.96 3.31
C PHE A 348 0.51 36.35 3.86
N ASN A 349 0.38 35.51 4.88
CA ASN A 349 1.52 34.81 5.48
C ASN A 349 1.57 33.36 5.00
N GLU A 350 2.38 33.09 3.98
CA GLU A 350 2.55 31.73 3.42
C GLU A 350 3.10 30.74 4.46
N ASP A 351 3.93 31.18 5.41
CA ASP A 351 4.49 30.31 6.46
C ASP A 351 3.39 29.73 7.39
N ASP A 352 2.20 30.33 7.44
CA ASP A 352 1.06 29.80 8.21
C ASP A 352 0.29 28.69 7.46
N GLN A 353 0.53 28.48 6.17
CA GLN A 353 -0.17 27.45 5.40
C GLN A 353 0.15 26.04 5.91
N LEU A 354 -0.90 25.24 6.09
CA LEU A 354 -0.82 23.79 6.20
C LEU A 354 -1.02 23.20 4.80
N VAL A 355 0.04 22.59 4.26
CA VAL A 355 0.09 22.08 2.89
C VAL A 355 0.14 20.56 2.87
N MET A 356 -0.46 19.94 1.86
CA MET A 356 -0.59 18.49 1.69
C MET A 356 0.71 17.70 1.90
N SER A 357 1.87 18.27 1.56
CA SER A 357 3.17 17.63 1.77
C SER A 357 3.46 17.28 3.23
N ASN A 358 2.77 17.90 4.19
CA ASN A 358 2.83 17.52 5.60
C ASN A 358 2.26 16.13 5.87
N SER A 359 1.22 15.68 5.16
CA SER A 359 0.70 14.31 5.33
C SER A 359 1.69 13.28 4.78
N TRP A 360 2.30 13.56 3.64
CA TRP A 360 3.39 12.73 3.09
C TRP A 360 4.64 12.75 3.95
N ALA A 361 4.98 13.86 4.61
CA ALA A 361 6.10 13.93 5.54
C ALA A 361 6.00 12.84 6.62
N ILE A 362 4.77 12.57 7.08
CA ILE A 362 4.50 11.52 8.05
C ILE A 362 4.68 10.15 7.41
N THR A 363 3.93 9.84 6.35
CA THR A 363 3.87 8.47 5.81
C THR A 363 5.12 8.07 5.03
N ARG A 364 5.98 9.03 4.65
CA ARG A 364 7.34 8.79 4.15
C ARG A 364 8.34 8.47 5.27
N GLY A 365 8.01 8.77 6.54
CA GLY A 365 8.91 8.64 7.69
C GLY A 365 9.93 9.79 7.83
N PHE A 366 9.63 10.93 7.19
CA PHE A 366 10.42 12.15 7.27
C PHE A 366 10.18 12.88 8.60
N ALA A 367 8.92 12.93 9.03
CA ALA A 367 8.51 13.33 10.36
C ALA A 367 8.76 12.18 11.35
N ASP A 368 9.33 12.49 12.51
CA ASP A 368 9.31 11.55 13.63
C ASP A 368 7.91 11.46 14.27
N HIS A 369 7.76 10.59 15.28
CA HIS A 369 6.48 10.39 15.94
C HIS A 369 5.88 11.67 16.56
N GLN A 370 6.70 12.49 17.24
CA GLN A 370 6.20 13.71 17.89
C GLN A 370 5.74 14.73 16.85
N GLN A 371 6.50 14.86 15.77
CA GLN A 371 6.16 15.72 14.64
C GLN A 371 4.90 15.25 13.92
N ALA A 372 4.77 13.94 13.69
CA ALA A 372 3.59 13.37 13.06
C ALA A 372 2.32 13.64 13.87
N VAL A 373 2.37 13.41 15.19
CA VAL A 373 1.25 13.71 16.09
C VAL A 373 0.93 15.21 16.11
N ALA A 374 1.94 16.09 16.09
CA ALA A 374 1.73 17.53 16.02
C ALA A 374 1.03 17.95 14.72
N ILE A 375 1.47 17.42 13.58
CA ILE A 375 0.84 17.67 12.26
C ILE A 375 -0.60 17.15 12.24
N ILE A 376 -0.86 15.92 12.69
CA ILE A 376 -2.23 15.35 12.72
C ILE A 376 -3.13 16.23 13.59
N ARG A 377 -2.67 16.61 14.79
CA ARG A 377 -3.43 17.49 15.70
C ARG A 377 -3.68 18.86 15.07
N GLU A 378 -2.76 19.37 14.26
CA GLU A 378 -2.95 20.61 13.52
C GLU A 378 -4.04 20.48 12.45
N TYR A 379 -4.04 19.41 11.65
CA TYR A 379 -5.15 19.10 10.73
C TYR A 379 -6.50 19.08 11.45
N LEU A 380 -6.59 18.36 12.58
CA LEU A 380 -7.83 18.25 13.36
C LEU A 380 -8.27 19.59 13.98
N ARG A 381 -7.33 20.37 14.49
CA ARG A 381 -7.60 21.70 15.05
C ARG A 381 -8.18 22.62 13.99
N ARG A 382 -7.55 22.67 12.80
CA ARG A 382 -8.02 23.48 11.69
C ARG A 382 -9.36 22.97 11.15
N TRP A 383 -9.57 21.65 11.10
CA TRP A 383 -10.82 21.05 10.64
C TRP A 383 -12.02 21.52 11.46
N LYS A 384 -11.86 21.52 12.79
CA LYS A 384 -12.87 22.04 13.71
C LYS A 384 -13.13 23.54 13.54
N GLN A 385 -12.12 24.32 13.14
CA GLN A 385 -12.23 25.77 12.98
C GLN A 385 -12.86 26.18 11.65
N THR A 386 -12.50 25.50 10.56
CA THR A 386 -12.97 25.84 9.23
C THR A 386 -14.39 25.33 8.97
N GLY A 387 -14.77 24.22 9.60
CA GLY A 387 -16.06 23.56 9.33
C GLY A 387 -16.14 22.93 7.93
N HIS A 388 -15.00 22.77 7.23
CA HIS A 388 -14.97 22.06 5.95
C HIS A 388 -15.40 20.61 6.15
N ARG A 389 -15.97 20.01 5.10
CA ARG A 389 -16.48 18.65 5.15
C ARG A 389 -15.39 17.63 5.50
N TYR A 390 -14.19 17.78 4.93
CA TYR A 390 -13.06 16.88 5.18
C TYR A 390 -11.75 17.67 5.37
N PRO A 391 -10.78 17.17 6.15
CA PRO A 391 -9.48 17.80 6.35
C PRO A 391 -8.47 17.47 5.24
N TRP A 392 -8.92 17.51 3.99
CA TRP A 392 -8.18 16.98 2.82
C TRP A 392 -7.46 18.08 2.03
N TRP A 393 -7.07 19.18 2.66
CA TRP A 393 -6.62 20.37 1.93
C TRP A 393 -5.33 20.14 1.14
N SER A 394 -5.31 20.58 -0.12
CA SER A 394 -4.08 20.84 -0.87
C SER A 394 -3.23 21.89 -0.14
N VAL A 395 -3.84 23.03 0.15
CA VAL A 395 -3.30 24.10 1.01
C VAL A 395 -4.39 24.72 1.89
N GLN A 396 -4.06 25.12 3.12
CA GLN A 396 -5.01 25.83 3.99
C GLN A 396 -4.26 26.86 4.87
N PRO A 397 -4.65 28.14 4.88
CA PRO A 397 -5.61 28.77 3.96
C PRO A 397 -5.09 28.79 2.51
N GLY A 398 -6.01 28.86 1.55
CA GLY A 398 -5.66 29.12 0.15
C GLY A 398 -5.13 30.55 -0.05
N TYR A 399 -4.35 30.75 -1.11
CA TYR A 399 -3.86 32.05 -1.53
C TYR A 399 -5.03 32.98 -1.87
N PRO A 400 -5.09 34.21 -1.31
CA PRO A 400 -6.23 35.11 -1.46
C PRO A 400 -6.33 35.77 -2.84
N THR A 401 -5.18 35.96 -3.49
CA THR A 401 -5.00 36.60 -4.80
C THR A 401 -3.84 35.91 -5.53
N GLU A 402 -3.60 36.23 -6.81
CA GLU A 402 -2.42 35.77 -7.60
C GLU A 402 -2.47 34.34 -8.16
N THR A 403 -3.65 33.74 -8.18
CA THR A 403 -3.86 32.37 -8.65
C THR A 403 -4.95 32.30 -9.73
N THR A 404 -4.86 31.32 -10.64
CA THR A 404 -5.93 31.04 -11.61
C THR A 404 -7.20 30.55 -10.91
N PHE A 405 -7.05 29.90 -9.75
CA PHE A 405 -8.16 29.37 -8.94
C PHE A 405 -8.34 30.19 -7.66
N GLY A 406 -9.58 30.58 -7.36
CA GLY A 406 -9.89 31.23 -6.09
C GLY A 406 -9.64 30.30 -4.88
N PRO A 407 -9.58 30.84 -3.65
CA PRO A 407 -9.42 30.03 -2.44
C PRO A 407 -10.49 28.93 -2.33
N GLY A 408 -10.05 27.71 -2.00
CA GLY A 408 -10.93 26.54 -1.86
C GLY A 408 -11.19 25.78 -3.16
N VAL A 409 -10.52 26.15 -4.26
CA VAL A 409 -10.72 25.53 -5.59
C VAL A 409 -9.46 24.79 -6.01
N TYR A 410 -9.59 23.50 -6.30
CA TYR A 410 -8.51 22.64 -6.83
C TYR A 410 -7.19 22.76 -6.04
N ALA A 411 -6.07 23.05 -6.72
CA ALA A 411 -4.75 23.23 -6.11
C ALA A 411 -4.68 24.39 -5.09
N ASN A 412 -5.60 25.36 -5.13
CA ASN A 412 -5.63 26.48 -4.18
C ASN A 412 -6.57 26.23 -2.99
N GLY A 413 -6.43 25.08 -2.33
CA GLY A 413 -7.13 24.71 -1.10
C GLY A 413 -8.39 23.88 -1.28
N GLY A 414 -8.59 23.29 -2.47
CA GLY A 414 -9.52 22.19 -2.66
C GLY A 414 -9.17 20.98 -1.80
N LEU A 415 -10.18 20.12 -1.58
CA LEU A 415 -10.08 18.91 -0.78
C LEU A 415 -9.65 17.73 -1.65
N PHE A 416 -8.39 17.34 -1.57
CA PHE A 416 -7.75 16.26 -2.33
C PHE A 416 -7.81 14.92 -1.56
N PRO A 417 -8.50 13.89 -2.07
CA PRO A 417 -8.69 12.64 -1.33
C PRO A 417 -7.39 11.97 -0.87
N TRP A 418 -6.29 12.12 -1.61
CA TRP A 418 -5.01 11.53 -1.19
C TRP A 418 -4.51 12.10 0.12
N VAL A 419 -4.74 13.39 0.40
CA VAL A 419 -4.40 14.01 1.69
C VAL A 419 -5.14 13.30 2.83
N GLY A 420 -6.42 13.01 2.61
CA GLY A 420 -7.23 12.26 3.55
C GLY A 420 -6.73 10.83 3.79
N GLY A 421 -6.36 10.13 2.71
CA GLY A 421 -5.83 8.78 2.79
C GLY A 421 -4.50 8.74 3.54
N GLU A 422 -3.59 9.66 3.25
CA GLU A 422 -2.30 9.76 3.95
C GLU A 422 -2.47 10.16 5.42
N LEU A 423 -3.41 11.07 5.73
CA LEU A 423 -3.75 11.42 7.11
C LEU A 423 -4.36 10.23 7.87
N CYS A 424 -5.19 9.43 7.22
CA CYS A 424 -5.77 8.21 7.79
C CYS A 424 -4.69 7.17 8.10
N ARG A 425 -3.77 6.93 7.16
CA ARG A 425 -2.60 6.06 7.35
C ARG A 425 -1.74 6.54 8.51
N ALA A 426 -1.40 7.83 8.52
CA ALA A 426 -0.64 8.46 9.59
C ALA A 426 -1.30 8.27 10.97
N ALA A 427 -2.62 8.45 11.06
CA ALA A 427 -3.35 8.25 12.30
C ALA A 427 -3.30 6.79 12.79
N PHE A 428 -3.40 5.80 11.89
CA PHE A 428 -3.21 4.39 12.26
C PHE A 428 -1.77 4.08 12.71
N GLU A 429 -0.77 4.68 12.08
CA GLU A 429 0.65 4.45 12.40
C GLU A 429 1.09 5.09 13.72
N HIS A 430 0.38 6.12 14.19
CA HIS A 430 0.77 6.92 15.36
C HIS A 430 -0.23 6.87 16.53
N GLY A 431 -0.97 5.78 16.68
CA GLY A 431 -1.77 5.55 17.90
C GLY A 431 -3.04 6.41 18.01
N MET A 432 -3.59 6.84 16.86
CA MET A 432 -4.78 7.68 16.76
C MET A 432 -5.90 6.96 15.97
N GLU A 433 -6.16 5.71 16.31
CA GLU A 433 -7.04 4.80 15.56
C GLU A 433 -8.48 5.30 15.49
N ASP A 434 -9.02 5.89 16.56
CA ASP A 434 -10.36 6.50 16.53
C ASP A 434 -10.45 7.61 15.47
N THR A 435 -9.36 8.38 15.30
CA THR A 435 -9.27 9.40 14.24
C THR A 435 -9.22 8.74 12.86
N ALA A 436 -8.39 7.71 12.70
CA ALA A 436 -8.26 6.98 11.44
C ALA A 436 -9.60 6.33 11.00
N ILE A 437 -10.33 5.72 11.94
CA ILE A 437 -11.66 5.15 11.69
C ILE A 437 -12.64 6.24 11.28
N THR A 438 -12.63 7.40 11.95
CA THR A 438 -13.48 8.54 11.57
C THR A 438 -13.21 8.96 10.12
N LEU A 439 -11.95 9.18 9.77
CA LEU A 439 -11.54 9.57 8.40
C LEU A 439 -11.93 8.51 7.37
N LEU A 440 -11.75 7.22 7.70
CA LEU A 440 -12.10 6.11 6.81
C LEU A 440 -13.61 5.99 6.59
N MET A 441 -14.43 6.22 7.63
CA MET A 441 -15.89 6.22 7.52
C MET A 441 -16.41 7.44 6.75
N ASP A 442 -15.75 8.59 6.90
CA ASP A 442 -16.04 9.79 6.09
C ASP A 442 -15.75 9.54 4.61
N PHE A 443 -14.61 8.89 4.30
CA PHE A 443 -14.30 8.46 2.94
C PHE A 443 -15.30 7.46 2.39
N HIS A 444 -15.66 6.41 3.14
CA HIS A 444 -16.72 5.46 2.75
C HIS A 444 -18.02 6.19 2.41
N GLY A 445 -18.43 7.15 3.25
CA GLY A 445 -19.62 7.96 3.01
C GLY A 445 -19.55 8.77 1.71
N ALA A 446 -18.39 9.40 1.43
CA ALA A 446 -18.17 10.16 0.20
C ALA A 446 -18.26 9.26 -1.04
N VAL A 447 -17.51 8.16 -1.06
CA VAL A 447 -17.46 7.25 -2.21
C VAL A 447 -18.79 6.55 -2.43
N LYS A 448 -19.50 6.17 -1.36
CA LYS A 448 -20.84 5.58 -1.46
C LYS A 448 -21.86 6.57 -2.04
N ARG A 449 -21.83 7.83 -1.60
CA ARG A 449 -22.66 8.91 -2.16
C ARG A 449 -22.39 9.08 -3.65
N ASP A 450 -21.13 8.97 -4.04
CA ASP A 450 -20.68 9.19 -5.42
C ASP A 450 -20.66 7.87 -6.24
N HIS A 451 -21.42 6.86 -5.83
CA HIS A 451 -21.60 5.59 -6.55
C HIS A 451 -20.30 4.83 -6.85
N GLY A 452 -19.33 4.86 -5.94
CA GLY A 452 -18.01 4.23 -6.11
C GLY A 452 -16.95 5.14 -6.71
N ALA A 453 -17.32 6.36 -7.14
CA ALA A 453 -16.39 7.31 -7.73
C ALA A 453 -15.48 7.98 -6.69
N VAL A 454 -14.26 8.30 -7.12
CA VAL A 454 -13.30 9.16 -6.40
C VAL A 454 -12.74 10.15 -7.40
N PHE A 455 -13.02 11.43 -7.18
CA PHE A 455 -12.53 12.52 -8.03
C PHE A 455 -11.20 13.07 -7.50
N THR A 456 -10.45 13.78 -8.35
CA THR A 456 -9.18 14.43 -7.97
C THR A 456 -9.35 15.40 -6.81
N TRP A 457 -10.48 16.12 -6.76
CA TRP A 457 -10.71 17.12 -5.73
C TRP A 457 -12.19 17.37 -5.44
N TYR A 458 -12.43 17.95 -4.26
CA TYR A 458 -13.75 18.30 -3.75
C TYR A 458 -13.74 19.73 -3.20
N ASP A 459 -14.88 20.42 -3.22
CA ASP A 459 -15.04 21.73 -2.57
C ASP A 459 -15.12 21.62 -1.03
N SER A 460 -15.23 22.76 -0.33
CA SER A 460 -15.32 22.81 1.13
C SER A 460 -16.54 22.08 1.72
N GLU A 461 -17.60 21.88 0.95
CA GLU A 461 -18.80 21.14 1.35
C GLU A 461 -18.68 19.63 1.03
N GLY A 462 -17.61 19.24 0.33
CA GLY A 462 -17.31 17.89 -0.07
C GLY A 462 -18.04 17.46 -1.34
N ASN A 463 -18.43 18.39 -2.22
CA ASN A 463 -18.93 18.09 -3.56
C ASN A 463 -17.76 17.93 -4.53
N ALA A 464 -17.84 16.96 -5.44
CA ALA A 464 -16.77 16.70 -6.40
C ALA A 464 -16.59 17.86 -7.39
N GLY A 465 -15.33 18.21 -7.66
CA GLY A 465 -14.94 19.21 -8.65
C GLY A 465 -14.32 18.58 -9.90
N ILE A 466 -14.50 19.26 -11.04
CA ILE A 466 -13.89 18.88 -12.32
C ILE A 466 -13.10 20.08 -12.86
N THR A 467 -11.85 19.87 -13.24
CA THR A 467 -10.94 20.92 -13.72
C THR A 467 -10.50 20.75 -15.17
N SER A 468 -10.73 19.57 -15.77
CA SER A 468 -10.41 19.32 -17.17
C SER A 468 -11.46 18.45 -17.87
N THR A 469 -11.46 18.45 -19.21
CA THR A 469 -12.39 17.66 -20.02
C THR A 469 -12.07 16.16 -20.06
N SER A 470 -10.84 15.78 -19.73
CA SER A 470 -10.33 14.40 -19.78
C SER A 470 -10.36 13.70 -18.43
N GLN A 471 -10.64 14.45 -17.35
CA GLN A 471 -10.72 13.94 -15.99
C GLN A 471 -11.79 12.85 -15.85
N THR A 472 -11.44 11.77 -15.15
CA THR A 472 -12.37 10.68 -14.84
C THR A 472 -12.90 10.79 -13.42
N ASN A 473 -13.96 10.01 -13.17
CA ASN A 473 -14.53 9.81 -11.84
C ASN A 473 -13.82 8.71 -11.02
N TYR A 474 -12.65 8.26 -11.47
CA TYR A 474 -11.81 7.28 -10.78
C TYR A 474 -10.36 7.73 -10.83
N ASP A 475 -9.99 8.58 -9.89
CA ASP A 475 -8.63 9.09 -9.79
C ASP A 475 -7.74 8.16 -8.94
N GLY A 476 -6.83 7.47 -9.62
CA GLY A 476 -5.86 6.58 -8.98
C GLY A 476 -4.98 7.27 -7.93
N TRP A 477 -4.71 8.59 -8.05
CA TRP A 477 -3.97 9.35 -7.05
C TRP A 477 -4.75 9.43 -5.74
N GLY A 478 -6.03 9.78 -5.83
CA GLY A 478 -6.93 9.87 -4.69
C GLY A 478 -7.18 8.51 -4.04
N MET A 479 -7.34 7.46 -4.83
CA MET A 479 -7.70 6.12 -4.35
C MET A 479 -6.56 5.38 -3.65
N GLN A 480 -5.31 5.56 -4.12
CA GLN A 480 -4.18 4.76 -3.65
C GLN A 480 -3.94 4.79 -2.13
N PRO A 481 -3.85 5.96 -1.46
CA PRO A 481 -3.55 5.96 -0.03
C PRO A 481 -4.72 5.43 0.80
N TRP A 482 -5.96 5.52 0.32
CA TRP A 482 -7.12 4.86 0.98
C TRP A 482 -7.07 3.34 0.85
N THR A 483 -6.63 2.80 -0.28
CA THR A 483 -6.39 1.35 -0.41
C THR A 483 -5.37 0.87 0.60
N GLN A 484 -4.26 1.59 0.77
CA GLN A 484 -3.27 1.27 1.80
C GLN A 484 -3.84 1.48 3.22
N ALA A 485 -4.64 2.51 3.46
CA ALA A 485 -5.29 2.72 4.75
C ALA A 485 -6.21 1.55 5.14
N VAL A 486 -6.92 0.96 4.18
CA VAL A 486 -7.80 -0.20 4.41
C VAL A 486 -6.99 -1.49 4.60
N ILE A 487 -6.05 -1.80 3.70
CA ILE A 487 -5.32 -3.08 3.71
C ILE A 487 -4.21 -3.09 4.78
N GLU A 488 -3.37 -2.06 4.81
CA GLU A 488 -2.18 -1.98 5.68
C GLU A 488 -2.48 -1.26 7.01
N GLY A 489 -3.42 -0.31 7.00
CA GLY A 489 -3.86 0.42 8.18
C GLY A 489 -4.87 -0.38 9.02
N LEU A 490 -6.09 -0.55 8.52
CA LEU A 490 -7.16 -1.19 9.28
C LEU A 490 -6.98 -2.71 9.39
N ALA A 491 -6.93 -3.41 8.25
CA ALA A 491 -6.71 -4.85 8.21
C ALA A 491 -5.29 -5.23 8.63
N GLY A 492 -4.35 -4.29 8.53
CA GLY A 492 -3.05 -4.40 9.16
C GLY A 492 -2.03 -5.25 8.43
N VAL A 493 -2.23 -5.63 7.16
CA VAL A 493 -1.33 -6.55 6.46
C VAL A 493 -0.37 -5.79 5.56
N ARG A 494 0.92 -5.81 5.90
CA ARG A 494 1.99 -5.17 5.13
C ARG A 494 3.18 -6.12 4.94
N SER A 495 3.76 -6.13 3.75
CA SER A 495 5.03 -6.83 3.48
C SER A 495 6.19 -6.03 4.09
N ASP A 496 7.05 -6.68 4.87
CA ASP A 496 8.35 -6.16 5.30
C ASP A 496 9.42 -6.69 4.34
N GLY A 497 9.79 -5.87 3.36
CA GLY A 497 10.51 -6.33 2.17
C GLY A 497 9.56 -6.81 1.07
N LYS A 498 9.99 -7.80 0.27
CA LYS A 498 9.26 -8.25 -0.93
C LYS A 498 8.52 -9.58 -0.71
N LEU A 499 7.52 -9.84 -1.55
CA LEU A 499 6.83 -11.13 -1.69
C LEU A 499 6.19 -11.67 -0.40
N PHE A 500 5.86 -10.78 0.54
CA PHE A 500 5.40 -11.19 1.88
C PHE A 500 6.35 -12.17 2.58
N ASP A 501 7.64 -12.19 2.24
CA ASP A 501 8.64 -13.07 2.87
C ASP A 501 8.63 -12.90 4.39
N ARG A 502 8.56 -11.63 4.82
CA ARG A 502 8.22 -11.22 6.18
C ARG A 502 6.98 -10.34 6.14
N VAL A 503 6.08 -10.55 7.09
CA VAL A 503 4.81 -9.83 7.18
C VAL A 503 4.76 -9.05 8.49
N VAL A 504 4.30 -7.81 8.44
CA VAL A 504 3.77 -7.12 9.61
C VAL A 504 2.26 -7.26 9.58
N CYS A 505 1.69 -7.87 10.62
CA CYS A 505 0.25 -8.06 10.80
C CYS A 505 -0.22 -7.26 12.02
N CYS A 506 -0.87 -6.12 11.76
CA CYS A 506 -1.31 -5.14 12.74
C CYS A 506 -2.82 -4.84 12.62
N PRO A 507 -3.72 -5.83 12.73
CA PRO A 507 -5.15 -5.59 12.63
C PRO A 507 -5.62 -4.65 13.75
N ARG A 508 -6.39 -3.63 13.34
CA ARG A 508 -6.95 -2.60 14.22
C ARG A 508 -8.47 -2.71 14.34
N TRP A 509 -9.00 -3.92 14.14
CA TRP A 509 -10.42 -4.24 14.23
C TRP A 509 -11.12 -3.76 15.51
N PRO A 510 -10.48 -3.80 16.71
CA PRO A 510 -11.11 -3.24 17.92
C PRO A 510 -11.50 -1.77 17.79
N ALA A 511 -10.74 -0.95 17.06
CA ALA A 511 -11.07 0.46 16.82
C ALA A 511 -12.28 0.63 15.88
N ALA A 512 -12.47 -0.31 14.95
CA ALA A 512 -13.64 -0.34 14.05
C ALA A 512 -14.88 -1.00 14.68
N GLY A 513 -14.75 -1.60 15.87
CA GLY A 513 -15.82 -2.40 16.48
C GLY A 513 -16.10 -3.72 15.75
N VAL A 514 -15.15 -4.21 14.95
CA VAL A 514 -15.27 -5.46 14.19
C VAL A 514 -14.89 -6.64 15.07
N GLY A 515 -15.81 -7.59 15.20
CA GLY A 515 -15.63 -8.81 16.00
C GLY A 515 -15.08 -9.97 15.20
N ASN A 516 -15.38 -10.02 13.90
CA ASN A 516 -14.99 -11.10 13.00
C ASN A 516 -14.53 -10.52 11.66
N ALA A 517 -13.39 -10.99 11.17
CA ALA A 517 -12.90 -10.64 9.84
C ALA A 517 -12.14 -11.78 9.18
N PHE A 518 -12.24 -11.90 7.87
CA PHE A 518 -11.35 -12.68 7.02
C PHE A 518 -10.63 -11.72 6.08
N VAL A 519 -9.31 -11.80 6.07
CA VAL A 519 -8.46 -10.94 5.26
C VAL A 519 -7.52 -11.79 4.45
N THR A 520 -7.35 -11.41 3.19
CA THR A 520 -6.24 -11.86 2.34
C THR A 520 -5.61 -10.63 1.70
N ALA A 521 -4.30 -10.46 1.84
CA ALA A 521 -3.52 -9.55 1.02
C ALA A 521 -2.69 -10.39 0.05
N HIS A 522 -2.86 -10.16 -1.25
CA HIS A 522 -2.25 -10.96 -2.32
C HIS A 522 -1.58 -10.05 -3.33
N PHE A 523 -0.42 -10.49 -3.83
CA PHE A 523 0.30 -9.86 -4.92
C PHE A 523 0.10 -10.70 -6.19
N PRO A 524 -0.81 -10.31 -7.11
CA PRO A 524 -1.06 -11.09 -8.33
C PRO A 524 0.17 -11.25 -9.23
N ALA A 525 1.13 -10.33 -9.14
CA ALA A 525 2.37 -10.38 -9.92
C ALA A 525 3.32 -11.54 -9.55
N SER A 526 3.13 -12.18 -8.39
CA SER A 526 3.99 -13.27 -7.89
C SER A 526 3.25 -14.41 -7.21
N ASP A 527 1.93 -14.29 -7.03
CA ASP A 527 1.11 -15.19 -6.21
C ASP A 527 1.48 -15.26 -4.72
N ALA A 528 2.34 -14.36 -4.25
CA ALA A 528 2.63 -14.21 -2.83
C ALA A 528 1.40 -13.68 -2.08
N TYR A 529 1.13 -14.21 -0.88
CA TYR A 529 0.02 -13.74 -0.05
C TYR A 529 0.25 -13.95 1.45
N PHE A 530 -0.54 -13.21 2.23
CA PHE A 530 -0.80 -13.48 3.64
C PHE A 530 -2.29 -13.37 3.92
N ALA A 531 -2.84 -14.35 4.63
CA ALA A 531 -4.25 -14.40 4.98
C ALA A 531 -4.45 -14.70 6.47
N TYR A 532 -5.51 -14.13 7.05
CA TYR A 532 -5.93 -14.47 8.41
C TYR A 532 -7.46 -14.44 8.57
N ARG A 533 -7.95 -15.22 9.53
CA ARG A 533 -9.27 -15.11 10.13
C ARG A 533 -9.12 -14.57 11.54
N TYR A 534 -9.74 -13.45 11.83
CA TYR A 534 -9.79 -12.78 13.13
C TYR A 534 -11.14 -13.03 13.77
N ALA A 535 -11.14 -13.36 15.07
CA ALA A 535 -12.32 -13.44 15.91
C ALA A 535 -12.00 -12.87 17.29
N ALA A 536 -12.86 -11.98 17.79
CA ALA A 536 -12.75 -11.38 19.11
C ALA A 536 -13.98 -11.67 19.97
N SER A 537 -13.74 -12.05 21.22
CA SER A 537 -14.71 -12.14 22.30
C SER A 537 -14.42 -11.08 23.38
N GLN A 538 -15.12 -11.14 24.51
CA GLN A 538 -14.87 -10.24 25.64
C GLN A 538 -13.51 -10.44 26.31
N ASP A 539 -12.92 -11.62 26.20
CA ASP A 539 -11.73 -12.05 26.93
C ASP A 539 -10.65 -12.69 26.03
N GLN A 540 -10.91 -12.82 24.72
CA GLN A 540 -10.01 -13.50 23.80
C GLN A 540 -10.00 -12.86 22.41
N ILE A 541 -8.82 -12.78 21.80
CA ILE A 541 -8.63 -12.55 20.36
C ILE A 541 -7.98 -13.79 19.77
N GLU A 542 -8.51 -14.29 18.67
CA GLU A 542 -7.95 -15.41 17.91
C GLU A 542 -7.65 -14.96 16.46
N LEU A 543 -6.46 -15.29 15.98
CA LEU A 543 -6.06 -15.19 14.59
C LEU A 543 -5.64 -16.56 14.07
N THR A 544 -6.39 -17.13 13.14
CA THR A 544 -5.93 -18.26 12.33
C THR A 544 -5.32 -17.72 11.04
N PHE A 545 -4.07 -18.04 10.73
CA PHE A 545 -3.33 -17.41 9.63
C PHE A 545 -2.51 -18.42 8.79
N ALA A 546 -2.24 -18.03 7.55
CA ALA A 546 -1.41 -18.75 6.58
C ALA A 546 -0.84 -17.77 5.55
N GLY A 547 0.22 -18.16 4.84
CA GLY A 547 0.82 -17.35 3.79
C GLY A 547 1.90 -18.11 3.01
N THR A 548 2.49 -17.44 2.03
CA THR A 548 3.65 -17.93 1.25
C THR A 548 4.99 -17.56 1.87
N GLY A 549 4.99 -16.61 2.81
CA GLY A 549 6.19 -16.12 3.48
C GLY A 549 6.74 -17.05 4.56
N ASN A 550 7.76 -16.56 5.26
CA ASN A 550 8.48 -17.29 6.31
C ASN A 550 8.10 -16.86 7.72
N ALA A 551 7.83 -15.57 7.94
CA ALA A 551 7.59 -15.03 9.28
C ALA A 551 6.59 -13.88 9.29
N VAL A 552 5.87 -13.76 10.41
CA VAL A 552 4.96 -12.65 10.69
C VAL A 552 5.29 -12.04 12.04
N GLN A 553 5.39 -10.71 12.08
CA GLN A 553 5.39 -9.91 13.29
C GLN A 553 3.97 -9.40 13.52
N PHE A 554 3.34 -9.88 14.59
CA PHE A 554 2.06 -9.40 15.05
C PHE A 554 2.23 -8.15 15.90
N ARG A 555 1.46 -7.11 15.59
CA ARG A 555 1.29 -5.88 16.39
C ARG A 555 -0.19 -5.68 16.66
N LEU A 556 -0.73 -6.40 17.63
CA LEU A 556 -2.18 -6.54 17.77
C LEU A 556 -2.74 -5.45 18.68
N LEU A 557 -3.63 -4.61 18.13
CA LEU A 557 -4.33 -3.59 18.91
C LEU A 557 -5.15 -4.27 20.00
N LEU A 558 -4.90 -3.89 21.25
CA LEU A 558 -5.63 -4.39 22.40
C LEU A 558 -6.92 -3.58 22.59
N PRO A 559 -8.08 -4.21 22.86
CA PRO A 559 -9.29 -3.49 23.23
C PRO A 559 -9.06 -2.57 24.43
N LYS A 560 -9.74 -1.41 24.44
CA LYS A 560 -9.59 -0.43 25.52
C LYS A 560 -9.87 -1.06 26.89
N GLY A 561 -8.95 -0.86 27.83
CA GLY A 561 -9.06 -1.40 29.20
C GLY A 561 -8.69 -2.89 29.35
N TRP A 562 -8.27 -3.58 28.29
CA TRP A 562 -7.78 -4.96 28.43
C TRP A 562 -6.42 -5.03 29.11
N GLN A 563 -6.28 -5.99 30.03
CA GLN A 563 -4.99 -6.44 30.54
C GLN A 563 -4.69 -7.82 29.95
N THR A 564 -3.66 -7.91 29.13
CA THR A 564 -3.23 -9.16 28.50
C THR A 564 -2.64 -10.07 29.55
N SER A 565 -3.06 -11.33 29.56
CA SER A 565 -2.59 -12.32 30.53
C SER A 565 -1.79 -13.45 29.88
N LYS A 566 -2.06 -13.76 28.61
CA LYS A 566 -1.47 -14.91 27.92
C LYS A 566 -1.53 -14.74 26.41
N ALA A 567 -0.47 -15.14 25.72
CA ALA A 567 -0.44 -15.38 24.28
C ALA A 567 -0.09 -16.85 24.01
N ARG A 568 -0.73 -17.47 23.01
CA ARG A 568 -0.43 -18.84 22.58
C ARG A 568 -0.36 -18.92 21.06
N LEU A 569 0.64 -19.64 20.56
CA LEU A 569 0.69 -20.07 19.16
C LEU A 569 0.43 -21.57 19.12
N ASP A 570 -0.72 -21.93 18.57
CA ASP A 570 -1.35 -23.23 18.68
C ASP A 570 -1.42 -23.63 20.17
N ASP A 571 -0.73 -24.70 20.56
CA ASP A 571 -0.68 -25.14 21.94
C ASP A 571 0.44 -24.51 22.78
N GLN A 572 1.40 -23.83 22.15
CA GLN A 572 2.59 -23.29 22.82
C GLN A 572 2.33 -21.91 23.40
N ILE A 573 2.81 -21.66 24.62
CA ILE A 573 2.75 -20.33 25.24
C ILE A 573 3.88 -19.48 24.65
N LEU A 574 3.56 -18.25 24.24
CA LEU A 574 4.54 -17.30 23.74
C LEU A 574 4.82 -16.20 24.77
N GLU A 575 6.08 -15.76 24.81
CA GLU A 575 6.42 -14.47 25.38
C GLU A 575 5.96 -13.36 24.44
N PHE A 576 5.51 -12.26 25.00
CA PHE A 576 5.04 -11.10 24.25
C PHE A 576 5.53 -9.82 24.92
N GLN A 577 5.61 -8.75 24.12
CA GLN A 577 5.83 -7.41 24.63
C GLN A 577 4.55 -6.59 24.47
N GLU A 578 4.40 -5.57 25.30
CA GLU A 578 3.36 -4.56 25.10
C GLU A 578 4.02 -3.23 24.77
N GLU A 579 3.46 -2.55 23.78
CA GLU A 579 3.86 -1.21 23.35
C GLU A 579 2.66 -0.28 23.53
N THR A 580 2.91 0.96 23.95
CA THR A 580 1.89 2.02 23.98
C THR A 580 2.31 3.12 23.03
N ILE A 581 1.45 3.47 22.09
CA ILE A 581 1.62 4.58 21.16
C ILE A 581 0.43 5.50 21.36
N GLU A 582 0.69 6.71 21.86
CA GLU A 582 -0.34 7.66 22.28
C GLU A 582 -1.42 6.98 23.16
N GLU A 583 -2.65 6.84 22.65
CA GLU A 583 -3.80 6.30 23.40
C GLU A 583 -3.96 4.78 23.25
N SER A 584 -3.16 4.16 22.39
CA SER A 584 -3.34 2.78 21.96
C SER A 584 -2.27 1.84 22.47
N ARG A 585 -2.70 0.64 22.84
CA ARG A 585 -1.86 -0.43 23.36
C ARG A 585 -1.82 -1.59 22.39
N TYR A 586 -0.62 -2.09 22.15
CA TYR A 586 -0.34 -3.14 21.20
C TYR A 586 0.37 -4.29 21.88
N MET A 587 -0.01 -5.52 21.53
CA MET A 587 0.77 -6.71 21.86
C MET A 587 1.68 -7.06 20.68
N LEU A 588 2.96 -7.24 20.95
CA LEU A 588 3.99 -7.59 19.97
C LEU A 588 4.42 -9.05 20.15
N VAL A 589 4.28 -9.84 19.08
CA VAL A 589 4.68 -11.26 19.04
C VAL A 589 5.17 -11.61 17.64
N ASP A 590 6.27 -12.34 17.55
CA ASP A 590 6.71 -12.95 16.29
C ASP A 590 6.24 -14.40 16.18
N ALA A 591 5.87 -14.82 14.98
CA ALA A 591 5.51 -16.20 14.69
C ALA A 591 6.00 -16.63 13.29
N PRO A 592 6.38 -17.90 13.11
CA PRO A 592 6.66 -18.45 11.79
C PRO A 592 5.37 -18.65 10.99
N ILE A 593 5.46 -18.51 9.67
CA ILE A 593 4.41 -18.85 8.72
C ILE A 593 4.72 -20.25 8.20
N GLN A 594 4.00 -21.26 8.69
CA GLN A 594 4.17 -22.65 8.26
C GLN A 594 2.83 -23.38 8.36
N GLY A 595 2.29 -23.81 7.21
CA GLY A 595 0.94 -24.36 7.18
C GLY A 595 -0.08 -23.36 7.74
N VAL A 596 -1.11 -23.90 8.40
CA VAL A 596 -2.11 -23.09 9.11
C VAL A 596 -1.71 -22.99 10.58
N ARG A 597 -1.63 -21.78 11.10
CA ARG A 597 -1.25 -21.50 12.49
C ARG A 597 -2.34 -20.71 13.20
N ARG A 598 -2.41 -20.83 14.52
CA ARG A 598 -3.39 -20.11 15.34
C ARG A 598 -2.72 -19.32 16.45
N LEU A 599 -2.84 -18.00 16.43
CA LEU A 599 -2.46 -17.13 17.53
C LEU A 599 -3.69 -16.84 18.39
N THR A 600 -3.61 -17.09 19.69
CA THR A 600 -4.66 -16.77 20.66
C THR A 600 -4.12 -15.87 21.76
N ILE A 601 -4.81 -14.76 22.01
CA ILE A 601 -4.51 -13.81 23.09
C ILE A 601 -5.67 -13.85 24.08
N THR A 602 -5.36 -13.96 25.36
CA THR A 602 -6.36 -13.88 26.43
C THR A 602 -6.13 -12.64 27.27
N GLY A 603 -7.16 -11.81 27.39
CA GLY A 603 -7.16 -10.59 28.20
C GLY A 603 -8.32 -10.58 29.19
N ARG A 604 -8.29 -9.65 30.13
CA ARG A 604 -9.43 -9.31 30.99
C ARG A 604 -9.65 -7.82 30.96
N THR A 605 -10.90 -7.38 30.89
CA THR A 605 -11.24 -5.97 31.11
C THR A 605 -11.02 -5.67 32.60
N SER A 606 -10.24 -4.64 32.91
CA SER A 606 -10.21 -4.10 34.28
C SER A 606 -11.63 -3.58 34.60
N GLY A 607 -12.30 -4.23 35.56
CA GLY A 607 -13.66 -3.90 35.98
C GLY A 607 -13.79 -2.58 36.73
#